data_AF-A0A657B788-F1
#
_entry.id   AF-A0A657B788-F1
#
_cell.length_a   1.000
_cell.length_b   1.000
_cell.length_c   1.000
_cell.angle_alpha   90.00
_cell.angle_beta   90.00
_cell.angle_gamma   90.00
#
_symmetry.space_group_name_H-M   'P 1'
#
loop_
_entity.id
_entity.type
_entity.pdbx_description
1 polymer ?
#
loop_
_entity_poly.entity_id
_entity_poly.type
_entity_poly.pdbx_seq_one_letter_code
_entity_poly.pdbx_strand_id
1 'polypeptide(L)'
;MSYSLLRAALFSLPPETSHDLSLDWLSALNRLGLVSPFMPEIALDPVTIMGIEFPNRVGLAAGLDKNAEHIDGLAAMGFGFIEVGTVTPRPQPGNPKPRMFRLKEQQAIINRMGFNNKGIDNLLAKAAKRNFTGPLGINIGKNFDTPVEKANDDYLIGLRKAYPNADYISVNVSSPNTPGLRSLQFGDSLKQLLDALKTEQLRLQNEYKRYVPVAVKVAPDMNDDEIGLVSASLLEFELDGVIAGNTTLDRTNVVGSPYANEAGGLSGAPLLDKSNHVIGRFSSELGGKIPIIGVGGITEGEHAVQKIKAGASLVQIYSGLIYKGPKLVRDCVEAIRFGV
;
A
#
# COMPACT_ATOMS: atom_id res chain seq x y z
N MET A 1 13.57 24.86 -2.31
CA MET A 1 14.75 24.07 -1.89
C MET A 1 14.79 22.82 -2.73
N SER A 2 15.93 22.45 -3.34
CA SER A 2 15.99 21.18 -4.06
C SER A 2 15.70 20.02 -3.10
N TYR A 3 14.75 19.15 -3.42
CA TYR A 3 14.43 17.96 -2.61
C TYR A 3 15.68 17.12 -2.31
N SER A 4 16.70 17.17 -3.17
CA SER A 4 17.99 16.51 -2.93
C SER A 4 18.69 16.96 -1.63
N LEU A 5 18.62 18.24 -1.28
CA LEU A 5 19.21 18.79 -0.05
C LEU A 5 18.41 18.35 1.19
N LEU A 6 17.08 18.45 1.11
CA LEU A 6 16.19 17.97 2.18
C LEU A 6 16.39 16.47 2.41
N ARG A 7 16.45 15.68 1.33
CA ARG A 7 16.74 14.24 1.38
C ARG A 7 18.10 13.97 2.03
N ALA A 8 19.15 14.72 1.66
CA ALA A 8 20.47 14.54 2.27
C ALA A 8 20.44 14.78 3.79
N ALA A 9 19.74 15.83 4.25
CA ALA A 9 19.54 16.10 5.67
C ALA A 9 18.71 14.99 6.36
N LEU A 10 17.60 14.55 5.78
CA LEU A 10 16.79 13.45 6.30
C LEU A 10 17.56 12.11 6.32
N PHE A 11 18.51 11.92 5.40
CA PHE A 11 19.31 10.71 5.28
C PHE A 11 20.49 10.64 6.26
N SER A 12 20.73 11.69 7.05
CA SER A 12 21.67 11.68 8.18
C SER A 12 21.03 11.19 9.49
N LEU A 13 19.70 11.17 9.58
CA LEU A 13 18.96 10.65 10.73
C LEU A 13 18.76 9.12 10.64
N PRO A 14 18.38 8.42 11.73
CA PRO A 14 17.86 7.06 11.64
C PRO A 14 16.62 7.01 10.72
N PRO A 15 16.39 5.93 9.92
CA PRO A 15 15.29 5.88 8.97
C PRO A 15 13.90 6.12 9.57
N GLU A 16 13.60 5.52 10.73
CA GLU A 16 12.31 5.68 11.38
C GLU A 16 12.13 7.11 11.96
N THR A 17 13.18 7.68 12.56
CA THR A 17 13.17 9.09 13.02
C THR A 17 12.96 10.05 11.85
N SER A 18 13.64 9.81 10.73
CA SER A 18 13.48 10.60 9.51
C SER A 18 12.06 10.53 8.96
N HIS A 19 11.40 9.38 9.07
CA HIS A 19 10.03 9.17 8.62
C HIS A 19 9.05 9.99 9.47
N ASP A 20 9.09 9.80 10.80
CA ASP A 20 8.20 10.50 11.74
C ASP A 20 8.34 12.02 11.60
N LEU A 21 9.58 12.53 11.59
CA LEU A 21 9.87 13.96 11.46
C LEU A 21 9.37 14.54 10.13
N SER A 22 9.51 13.79 9.02
CA SER A 22 9.08 14.25 7.70
C SER A 22 7.56 14.42 7.64
N LEU A 23 6.81 13.48 8.22
CA LEU A 23 5.35 13.52 8.22
C LEU A 23 4.80 14.62 9.14
N ASP A 24 5.43 14.82 10.30
CA ASP A 24 5.09 15.91 11.22
C ASP A 24 5.34 17.28 10.58
N TRP A 25 6.49 17.48 9.94
CA TRP A 25 6.81 18.71 9.21
C TRP A 25 5.89 18.94 8.03
N LEU A 26 5.62 17.91 7.23
CA LEU A 26 4.67 18.01 6.12
C LEU A 26 3.29 18.46 6.60
N SER A 27 2.81 17.88 7.69
CA SER A 27 1.51 18.22 8.26
C SER A 27 1.49 19.62 8.86
N ALA A 28 2.57 20.05 9.51
CA ALA A 28 2.70 21.41 10.03
C ALA A 28 2.70 22.44 8.89
N LEU A 29 3.52 22.22 7.85
CA LEU A 29 3.57 23.09 6.67
C LEU A 29 2.23 23.15 5.94
N ASN A 30 1.53 22.02 5.82
CA ASN A 30 0.20 21.98 5.21
C ASN A 30 -0.81 22.82 6.01
N ARG A 31 -0.84 22.68 7.34
CA ARG A 31 -1.72 23.50 8.21
C ARG A 31 -1.43 24.99 8.13
N LEU A 32 -0.19 25.37 7.87
CA LEU A 32 0.23 26.76 7.69
C LEU A 32 0.03 27.27 6.25
N GLY A 33 -0.43 26.44 5.32
CA GLY A 33 -0.55 26.79 3.89
C GLY A 33 0.79 26.94 3.17
N LEU A 34 1.89 26.48 3.77
CA LEU A 34 3.26 26.66 3.26
C LEU A 34 3.75 25.49 2.40
N VAL A 35 2.93 24.45 2.22
CA VAL A 35 3.31 23.26 1.45
C VAL A 35 3.21 23.48 -0.06
N SER A 36 2.25 24.29 -0.52
CA SER A 36 1.89 24.46 -1.93
C SER A 36 3.07 24.82 -2.85
N PRO A 37 3.99 25.75 -2.49
CA PRO A 37 5.12 26.10 -3.37
C PRO A 37 6.10 24.95 -3.65
N PHE A 38 6.06 23.87 -2.87
CA PHE A 38 6.94 22.71 -3.01
C PHE A 38 6.25 21.51 -3.67
N MET A 39 4.95 21.62 -3.95
CA MET A 39 4.17 20.54 -4.53
C MET A 39 4.07 20.69 -6.05
N PRO A 40 4.14 19.59 -6.80
CA PRO A 40 3.97 19.66 -8.22
C PRO A 40 2.51 19.96 -8.57
N GLU A 41 2.28 20.77 -9.59
CA GLU A 41 0.98 20.82 -10.27
C GLU A 41 0.78 19.50 -11.03
N ILE A 42 -0.36 18.85 -10.84
CA ILE A 42 -0.69 17.57 -11.45
C ILE A 42 -2.00 17.71 -12.21
N ALA A 43 -1.96 17.38 -13.50
CA ALA A 43 -3.16 17.38 -14.33
C ALA A 43 -4.10 16.23 -13.95
N LEU A 44 -5.40 16.49 -14.03
CA LEU A 44 -6.42 15.46 -13.89
C LEU A 44 -6.36 14.47 -15.05
N ASP A 45 -6.56 13.20 -14.71
CA ASP A 45 -6.67 12.06 -15.64
C ASP A 45 -7.64 11.04 -15.03
N PRO A 46 -8.94 11.41 -14.93
CA PRO A 46 -9.89 10.66 -14.14
C PRO A 46 -10.15 9.27 -14.73
N VAL A 47 -10.29 8.27 -13.85
CA VAL A 47 -10.64 6.89 -14.21
C VAL A 47 -11.61 6.28 -13.23
N THR A 48 -12.46 5.37 -13.70
CA THR A 48 -13.34 4.57 -12.82
C THR A 48 -12.82 3.15 -12.70
N ILE A 49 -12.40 2.75 -11.51
CA ILE A 49 -11.86 1.41 -11.19
C ILE A 49 -12.53 0.91 -9.91
N MET A 50 -12.93 -0.36 -9.85
CA MET A 50 -13.73 -0.91 -8.73
C MET A 50 -15.03 -0.12 -8.43
N GLY A 51 -15.56 0.60 -9.42
CA GLY A 51 -16.71 1.50 -9.24
C GLY A 51 -16.40 2.84 -8.55
N ILE A 52 -15.12 3.16 -8.32
CA ILE A 52 -14.66 4.41 -7.71
C ILE A 52 -14.04 5.30 -8.77
N GLU A 53 -14.36 6.60 -8.76
CA GLU A 53 -13.70 7.61 -9.58
C GLU A 53 -12.40 8.08 -8.91
N PHE A 54 -11.27 7.85 -9.59
CA PHE A 54 -9.95 8.28 -9.19
C PHE A 54 -9.54 9.50 -10.04
N PRO A 55 -9.11 10.63 -9.44
CA PRO A 55 -8.64 11.80 -10.18
C PRO A 55 -7.43 11.57 -11.08
N ASN A 56 -6.61 10.58 -10.74
CA ASN A 56 -5.52 10.02 -11.55
C ASN A 56 -5.16 8.62 -11.05
N ARG A 57 -4.38 7.88 -11.85
CA ARG A 57 -4.03 6.47 -11.58
C ARG A 57 -2.95 6.24 -10.51
N VAL A 58 -2.38 7.30 -9.92
CA VAL A 58 -1.20 7.21 -9.03
C VAL A 58 -1.60 7.46 -7.57
N GLY A 59 -1.43 6.46 -6.72
CA GLY A 59 -1.75 6.53 -5.29
C GLY A 59 -0.57 6.36 -4.36
N LEU A 60 -0.79 6.69 -3.08
CA LEU A 60 0.12 6.37 -2.01
C LEU A 60 -0.16 4.97 -1.47
N ALA A 61 0.88 4.13 -1.34
CA ALA A 61 0.76 2.79 -0.78
C ALA A 61 0.61 2.80 0.75
N ALA A 62 -0.06 1.79 1.33
CA ALA A 62 -0.08 1.60 2.78
C ALA A 62 1.32 1.50 3.41
N GLY A 63 1.37 1.87 4.68
CA GLY A 63 2.52 1.73 5.55
C GLY A 63 3.28 3.03 5.77
N LEU A 64 3.00 4.09 4.99
CA LEU A 64 3.55 5.41 5.21
C LEU A 64 2.74 6.14 6.30
N ASP A 65 1.45 6.38 6.08
CA ASP A 65 0.54 6.91 7.11
C ASP A 65 -0.31 5.79 7.72
N LYS A 66 0.22 5.14 8.76
CA LYS A 66 -0.42 3.97 9.38
C LYS A 66 -1.65 4.31 10.21
N ASN A 67 -1.78 5.57 10.63
CA ASN A 67 -2.77 6.00 11.62
C ASN A 67 -3.69 7.11 11.09
N ALA A 68 -3.66 7.41 9.78
CA ALA A 68 -4.40 8.50 9.14
C ALA A 68 -4.09 9.89 9.73
N GLU A 69 -2.86 10.12 10.20
CA GLU A 69 -2.47 11.34 10.89
C GLU A 69 -1.99 12.46 9.95
N HIS A 70 -1.69 12.12 8.68
CA HIS A 70 -0.98 12.98 7.75
C HIS A 70 -1.64 13.04 6.35
N ILE A 71 -2.89 12.56 6.22
CA ILE A 71 -3.62 12.45 4.94
C ILE A 71 -3.56 13.76 4.14
N ASP A 72 -3.94 14.90 4.71
CA ASP A 72 -4.04 16.15 3.95
C ASP A 72 -2.67 16.65 3.44
N GLY A 73 -1.62 16.49 4.26
CA GLY A 73 -0.27 16.85 3.84
C GLY A 73 0.25 15.95 2.72
N LEU A 74 -0.08 14.66 2.76
CA LEU A 74 0.26 13.70 1.70
C LEU A 74 -0.56 13.95 0.44
N ALA A 75 -1.85 14.26 0.58
CA ALA A 75 -2.74 14.61 -0.53
C ALA A 75 -2.26 15.83 -1.31
N ALA A 76 -1.65 16.81 -0.62
CA ALA A 76 -1.05 17.98 -1.27
C ALA A 76 0.05 17.63 -2.30
N MET A 77 0.62 16.41 -2.25
CA MET A 77 1.58 15.93 -3.27
C MET A 77 0.92 15.54 -4.60
N GLY A 78 -0.42 15.55 -4.68
CA GLY A 78 -1.19 15.32 -5.88
C GLY A 78 -1.51 13.85 -6.19
N PHE A 79 -1.42 12.96 -5.19
CA PHE A 79 -1.89 11.58 -5.33
C PHE A 79 -3.38 11.55 -5.70
N GLY A 80 -3.75 10.70 -6.66
CA GLY A 80 -5.13 10.42 -6.99
C GLY A 80 -5.87 9.68 -5.87
N PHE A 81 -5.16 8.88 -5.07
CA PHE A 81 -5.73 8.19 -3.91
C PHE A 81 -4.69 7.91 -2.84
N ILE A 82 -5.14 7.70 -1.61
CA ILE A 82 -4.28 7.43 -0.46
C ILE A 82 -4.73 6.15 0.22
N GLU A 83 -3.80 5.21 0.43
CA GLU A 83 -4.01 4.04 1.28
C GLU A 83 -3.35 4.24 2.65
N VAL A 84 -4.13 4.31 3.72
CA VAL A 84 -3.65 4.35 5.11
C VAL A 84 -3.59 2.95 5.73
N GLY A 85 -2.91 2.82 6.87
CA GLY A 85 -2.69 1.53 7.54
C GLY A 85 -1.34 0.90 7.16
N THR A 86 -1.08 -0.39 7.36
CA THR A 86 -1.98 -1.42 7.91
C THR A 86 -2.37 -1.12 9.35
N VAL A 87 -3.66 -1.10 9.62
CA VAL A 87 -4.23 -0.95 10.96
C VAL A 87 -4.77 -2.28 11.46
N THR A 88 -4.73 -2.49 12.77
CA THR A 88 -5.25 -3.70 13.43
C THR A 88 -6.42 -3.34 14.35
N PRO A 89 -7.26 -4.30 14.77
CA PRO A 89 -8.33 -4.05 15.73
C PRO A 89 -7.86 -3.33 17.01
N ARG A 90 -6.79 -3.86 17.64
CA ARG A 90 -6.15 -3.27 18.83
C ARG A 90 -4.86 -2.54 18.46
N PRO A 91 -4.44 -1.50 19.21
CA PRO A 91 -3.11 -0.91 19.04
C PRO A 91 -2.00 -1.93 19.32
N GLN A 92 -0.87 -1.78 18.66
CA GLN A 92 0.34 -2.56 18.95
C GLN A 92 1.62 -1.79 18.61
N PRO A 93 2.72 -1.98 19.39
CA PRO A 93 3.95 -1.22 19.21
C PRO A 93 4.76 -1.64 17.97
N GLY A 94 4.47 -2.82 17.41
CA GLY A 94 5.27 -3.49 16.39
C GLY A 94 6.56 -4.11 16.94
N ASN A 95 7.47 -4.51 16.05
CA ASN A 95 8.71 -5.18 16.44
C ASN A 95 9.71 -4.20 17.10
N PRO A 96 10.70 -4.69 17.89
CA PRO A 96 11.74 -3.85 18.49
C PRO A 96 12.56 -3.06 17.46
N LYS A 97 13.03 -1.86 17.84
CA LYS A 97 13.94 -1.04 17.02
C LYS A 97 15.39 -1.51 17.19
N PRO A 98 16.29 -1.35 16.18
CA PRO A 98 16.03 -0.82 14.83
C PRO A 98 15.29 -1.84 13.95
N ARG A 99 14.35 -1.33 13.14
CA ARG A 99 13.43 -2.13 12.32
C ARG A 99 13.21 -1.61 10.91
N MET A 100 13.97 -0.60 10.51
CA MET A 100 13.94 -0.01 9.18
C MET A 100 15.36 0.39 8.79
N PHE A 101 15.78 -0.01 7.59
CA PHE A 101 17.15 0.12 7.09
C PHE A 101 17.11 0.67 5.68
N ARG A 102 17.91 1.72 5.41
CA ARG A 102 18.00 2.37 4.09
C ARG A 102 19.22 1.86 3.34
N LEU A 103 18.97 1.26 2.18
CA LEU A 103 19.98 0.86 1.20
C LEU A 103 20.06 1.99 0.18
N LYS A 104 20.92 2.98 0.45
CA LYS A 104 20.92 4.27 -0.25
C LYS A 104 21.25 4.13 -1.74
N GLU A 105 22.29 3.36 -2.05
CA GLU A 105 22.77 3.11 -3.41
C GLU A 105 21.70 2.38 -4.25
N GLN A 106 21.05 1.38 -3.65
CA GLN A 106 20.03 0.58 -4.32
C GLN A 106 18.64 1.25 -4.33
N GLN A 107 18.50 2.47 -3.77
CA GLN A 107 17.21 3.15 -3.62
C GLN A 107 16.13 2.26 -2.98
N ALA A 108 16.52 1.57 -1.91
CA ALA A 108 15.75 0.49 -1.32
C ALA A 108 15.63 0.57 0.21
N ILE A 109 14.58 -0.04 0.74
CA ILE A 109 14.33 -0.10 2.18
C ILE A 109 14.05 -1.54 2.58
N ILE A 110 14.76 -2.03 3.59
CA ILE A 110 14.39 -3.25 4.32
C ILE A 110 13.68 -2.83 5.60
N ASN A 111 12.53 -3.45 5.90
CA ASN A 111 11.82 -3.18 7.14
C ASN A 111 11.21 -4.43 7.76
N ARG A 112 11.17 -4.44 9.08
CA ARG A 112 10.51 -5.43 9.92
C ARG A 112 9.57 -4.77 10.92
N MET A 113 8.69 -3.89 10.44
CA MET A 113 7.89 -3.03 11.33
C MET A 113 6.93 -3.79 12.25
N GLY A 114 6.29 -4.87 11.75
CA GLY A 114 5.35 -5.69 12.53
C GLY A 114 4.02 -4.98 12.85
N PHE A 115 3.44 -4.27 11.89
CA PHE A 115 2.19 -3.51 12.03
C PHE A 115 2.13 -2.59 13.28
N ASN A 116 3.15 -1.77 13.54
CA ASN A 116 3.06 -0.74 14.58
C ASN A 116 1.95 0.28 14.23
N ASN A 117 0.88 0.34 15.04
CA ASN A 117 -0.26 1.21 14.81
C ASN A 117 -1.04 1.47 16.12
N LYS A 118 -1.90 2.49 16.10
CA LYS A 118 -2.71 2.96 17.25
C LYS A 118 -4.12 2.33 17.33
N GLY A 119 -4.38 1.29 16.53
CA GLY A 119 -5.68 0.63 16.45
C GLY A 119 -6.65 1.35 15.50
N ILE A 120 -7.63 0.61 15.00
CA ILE A 120 -8.57 1.11 13.99
C ILE A 120 -9.46 2.25 14.50
N ASP A 121 -9.85 2.25 15.77
CA ASP A 121 -10.67 3.32 16.34
C ASP A 121 -9.93 4.67 16.31
N ASN A 122 -8.62 4.67 16.61
CA ASN A 122 -7.79 5.88 16.48
C ASN A 122 -7.67 6.30 15.01
N LEU A 123 -7.42 5.36 14.10
CA LEU A 123 -7.30 5.66 12.67
C LEU A 123 -8.56 6.36 12.16
N LEU A 124 -9.74 5.82 12.48
CA LEU A 124 -11.02 6.38 12.02
C LEU A 124 -11.27 7.77 12.62
N ALA A 125 -10.96 7.97 13.91
CA ALA A 125 -11.08 9.27 14.55
C ALA A 125 -10.16 10.35 13.93
N LYS A 126 -9.02 9.95 13.36
CA LYS A 126 -8.12 10.84 12.62
C LYS A 126 -8.60 11.06 11.19
N ALA A 127 -8.96 9.98 10.49
CA ALA A 127 -9.45 10.03 9.12
C ALA A 127 -10.73 10.88 8.97
N ALA A 128 -11.60 10.92 9.99
CA ALA A 128 -12.80 11.74 10.01
C ALA A 128 -12.52 13.26 10.02
N LYS A 129 -11.28 13.69 10.32
CA LYS A 129 -10.87 15.11 10.38
C LYS A 129 -10.14 15.58 9.12
N ARG A 130 -9.98 14.71 8.12
CA ARG A 130 -9.30 15.04 6.87
C ARG A 130 -10.11 16.03 6.04
N ASN A 131 -9.43 16.83 5.24
CA ASN A 131 -10.00 17.65 4.18
C ASN A 131 -9.87 16.99 2.80
N PHE A 132 -9.01 15.97 2.66
CA PHE A 132 -8.87 15.21 1.43
C PHE A 132 -10.19 14.57 0.99
N THR A 133 -10.61 14.89 -0.23
CA THR A 133 -11.86 14.42 -0.85
C THR A 133 -11.65 13.32 -1.90
N GLY A 134 -10.40 12.95 -2.21
CA GLY A 134 -10.13 11.84 -3.11
C GLY A 134 -10.31 10.47 -2.43
N PRO A 135 -10.25 9.37 -3.19
CA PRO A 135 -10.43 8.03 -2.66
C PRO A 135 -9.46 7.68 -1.53
N LEU A 136 -10.00 7.25 -0.40
CA LEU A 136 -9.30 6.76 0.77
C LEU A 136 -9.42 5.23 0.88
N GLY A 137 -8.28 4.56 0.75
CA GLY A 137 -8.12 3.15 1.07
C GLY A 137 -7.79 2.94 2.54
N ILE A 138 -8.45 2.00 3.20
CA ILE A 138 -8.07 1.58 4.56
C ILE A 138 -7.51 0.16 4.51
N ASN A 139 -6.21 0.03 4.74
CA ASN A 139 -5.53 -1.25 4.79
C ASN A 139 -5.65 -1.88 6.18
N ILE A 140 -6.24 -3.07 6.26
CA ILE A 140 -6.51 -3.79 7.52
C ILE A 140 -5.66 -5.06 7.64
N GLY A 141 -5.33 -5.43 8.87
CA GLY A 141 -4.52 -6.60 9.19
C GLY A 141 -4.84 -7.21 10.54
N LYS A 142 -4.25 -8.38 10.79
CA LYS A 142 -4.34 -9.14 12.04
C LYS A 142 -3.41 -8.58 13.12
N ASN A 143 -3.87 -8.52 14.37
CA ASN A 143 -3.02 -8.25 15.52
C ASN A 143 -1.93 -9.34 15.68
N PHE A 144 -0.77 -8.99 16.24
CA PHE A 144 0.35 -9.94 16.34
C PHE A 144 0.05 -11.16 17.23
N ASP A 145 -0.78 -10.98 18.26
CA ASP A 145 -1.12 -11.96 19.30
C ASP A 145 -2.38 -12.78 18.97
N THR A 146 -3.15 -12.39 17.95
CA THR A 146 -4.26 -13.20 17.44
C THR A 146 -3.70 -14.45 16.73
N PRO A 147 -4.09 -15.69 17.10
CA PRO A 147 -3.68 -16.89 16.38
C PRO A 147 -4.08 -16.83 14.90
N VAL A 148 -3.31 -17.48 14.02
CA VAL A 148 -3.57 -17.43 12.57
C VAL A 148 -4.93 -18.05 12.22
N GLU A 149 -5.33 -19.07 12.97
CA GLU A 149 -6.62 -19.76 12.84
C GLU A 149 -7.81 -18.85 13.18
N LYS A 150 -7.56 -17.76 13.92
CA LYS A 150 -8.54 -16.72 14.27
C LYS A 150 -8.31 -15.41 13.51
N ALA A 151 -7.47 -15.42 12.47
CA ALA A 151 -7.16 -14.22 11.71
C ALA A 151 -8.42 -13.54 11.13
N ASN A 152 -9.38 -14.34 10.69
CA ASN A 152 -10.64 -13.87 10.10
C ASN A 152 -11.39 -12.92 11.07
N ASP A 153 -11.36 -13.18 12.38
CA ASP A 153 -12.03 -12.33 13.37
C ASP A 153 -11.50 -10.88 13.31
N ASP A 154 -10.17 -10.72 13.23
CA ASP A 154 -9.54 -9.40 13.17
C ASP A 154 -9.87 -8.68 11.86
N TYR A 155 -9.86 -9.41 10.73
CA TYR A 155 -10.24 -8.84 9.43
C TYR A 155 -11.71 -8.43 9.39
N LEU A 156 -12.62 -9.23 9.97
CA LEU A 156 -14.03 -8.90 10.04
C LEU A 156 -14.30 -7.69 10.95
N ILE A 157 -13.58 -7.57 12.08
CA ILE A 157 -13.62 -6.36 12.92
C ILE A 157 -13.12 -5.15 12.12
N GLY A 158 -11.99 -5.31 11.42
CA GLY A 158 -11.41 -4.27 10.56
C GLY A 158 -12.39 -3.80 9.48
N LEU A 159 -12.98 -4.75 8.75
CA LEU A 159 -13.94 -4.54 7.69
C LEU A 159 -15.16 -3.76 8.22
N ARG A 160 -15.82 -4.25 9.27
CA ARG A 160 -16.99 -3.58 9.88
C ARG A 160 -16.71 -2.14 10.26
N LYS A 161 -15.57 -1.88 10.91
CA LYS A 161 -15.23 -0.54 11.40
C LYS A 161 -14.79 0.40 10.28
N ALA A 162 -14.06 -0.11 9.28
CA ALA A 162 -13.59 0.69 8.14
C ALA A 162 -14.71 1.03 7.14
N TYR A 163 -15.70 0.15 7.00
CA TYR A 163 -16.77 0.24 5.98
C TYR A 163 -17.44 1.62 5.85
N PRO A 164 -17.77 2.36 6.93
CA PRO A 164 -18.47 3.64 6.80
C PRO A 164 -17.57 4.77 6.28
N ASN A 165 -16.24 4.63 6.39
CA ASN A 165 -15.29 5.73 6.19
C ASN A 165 -14.33 5.52 5.02
N ALA A 166 -14.27 4.30 4.49
CA ALA A 166 -13.40 3.92 3.38
C ALA A 166 -14.13 4.04 2.03
N ASP A 167 -13.37 4.40 1.00
CA ASP A 167 -13.79 4.26 -0.40
C ASP A 167 -13.48 2.86 -0.91
N TYR A 168 -12.36 2.27 -0.47
CA TYR A 168 -12.08 0.84 -0.62
C TYR A 168 -11.33 0.31 0.61
N ILE A 169 -11.42 -0.99 0.85
CA ILE A 169 -10.73 -1.65 1.96
C ILE A 169 -9.71 -2.63 1.38
N SER A 170 -8.47 -2.58 1.86
CA SER A 170 -7.45 -3.54 1.46
C SER A 170 -7.09 -4.50 2.58
N VAL A 171 -7.21 -5.80 2.30
CA VAL A 171 -6.95 -6.89 3.24
C VAL A 171 -5.52 -7.34 3.08
N ASN A 172 -4.68 -7.10 4.09
CA ASN A 172 -3.26 -7.41 4.04
C ASN A 172 -2.98 -8.82 4.57
N VAL A 173 -2.70 -9.76 3.67
CA VAL A 173 -2.29 -11.15 3.98
C VAL A 173 -0.80 -11.40 3.67
N SER A 174 -0.03 -10.35 3.37
CA SER A 174 1.26 -10.48 2.67
C SER A 174 2.47 -9.93 3.43
N SER A 175 2.28 -9.36 4.61
CA SER A 175 3.38 -8.88 5.45
C SER A 175 4.33 -10.03 5.83
N PRO A 176 5.64 -9.91 5.54
CA PRO A 176 6.65 -10.88 6.02
C PRO A 176 6.96 -10.71 7.51
N ASN A 177 6.42 -9.67 8.16
CA ASN A 177 6.85 -9.22 9.48
C ASN A 177 5.90 -9.63 10.60
N THR A 178 4.83 -10.36 10.26
CA THR A 178 3.87 -10.95 11.19
C THR A 178 3.93 -12.46 10.99
N PRO A 179 4.43 -13.24 11.96
CA PRO A 179 4.61 -14.68 11.81
C PRO A 179 3.33 -15.38 11.33
N GLY A 180 3.49 -16.27 10.35
CA GLY A 180 2.40 -17.05 9.78
C GLY A 180 1.41 -16.29 8.88
N LEU A 181 1.48 -14.95 8.77
CA LEU A 181 0.45 -14.20 8.04
C LEU A 181 0.36 -14.60 6.55
N ARG A 182 1.52 -14.84 5.91
CA ARG A 182 1.57 -15.24 4.50
C ARG A 182 0.97 -16.61 4.22
N SER A 183 0.73 -17.47 5.21
CA SER A 183 0.02 -18.74 4.95
C SER A 183 -1.45 -18.51 4.62
N LEU A 184 -2.03 -17.37 5.01
CA LEU A 184 -3.41 -17.00 4.69
C LEU A 184 -3.65 -16.72 3.21
N GLN A 185 -2.57 -16.53 2.43
CA GLN A 185 -2.69 -16.24 1.00
C GLN A 185 -2.80 -17.51 0.14
N PHE A 186 -2.87 -18.71 0.74
CA PHE A 186 -2.86 -19.98 0.01
C PHE A 186 -3.99 -20.92 0.47
N GLY A 187 -4.40 -21.81 -0.44
CA GLY A 187 -5.27 -22.96 -0.16
C GLY A 187 -6.59 -22.60 0.53
N ASP A 188 -7.04 -23.49 1.41
CA ASP A 188 -8.31 -23.36 2.12
C ASP A 188 -8.37 -22.13 3.02
N SER A 189 -7.23 -21.70 3.58
CA SER A 189 -7.16 -20.50 4.42
C SER A 189 -7.58 -19.24 3.65
N LEU A 190 -7.12 -19.10 2.40
CA LEU A 190 -7.51 -17.97 1.56
C LEU A 190 -9.01 -18.04 1.25
N LYS A 191 -9.51 -19.21 0.84
CA LYS A 191 -10.93 -19.39 0.51
C LYS A 191 -11.85 -19.06 1.68
N GLN A 192 -11.52 -19.56 2.88
CA GLN A 192 -12.28 -19.25 4.10
C GLN A 192 -12.27 -17.76 4.44
N LEU A 193 -11.13 -17.09 4.25
CA LEU A 193 -11.03 -15.66 4.47
C LEU A 193 -11.88 -14.88 3.45
N LEU A 194 -11.79 -15.21 2.16
CA LEU A 194 -12.54 -14.55 1.10
C LEU A 194 -14.05 -14.74 1.28
N ASP A 195 -14.51 -15.95 1.59
CA ASP A 195 -15.92 -16.25 1.87
C ASP A 195 -16.46 -15.40 3.03
N ALA A 196 -15.71 -15.35 4.15
CA ALA A 196 -16.08 -14.57 5.32
C ALA A 196 -16.14 -13.06 4.99
N LEU A 197 -15.17 -12.54 4.23
CA LEU A 197 -15.11 -11.14 3.83
C LEU A 197 -16.27 -10.76 2.91
N LYS A 198 -16.57 -11.57 1.88
CA LYS A 198 -17.66 -11.30 0.93
C LYS A 198 -19.02 -11.40 1.61
N THR A 199 -19.22 -12.40 2.47
CA THR A 199 -20.45 -12.53 3.27
C THR A 199 -20.68 -11.28 4.13
N GLU A 200 -19.64 -10.82 4.82
CA GLU A 200 -19.75 -9.62 5.65
C GLU A 200 -19.88 -8.33 4.83
N GLN A 201 -19.21 -8.23 3.68
CA GLN A 201 -19.32 -7.11 2.74
C GLN A 201 -20.77 -6.98 2.23
N LEU A 202 -21.43 -8.07 1.85
CA LEU A 202 -22.83 -8.07 1.44
C LEU A 202 -23.77 -7.66 2.57
N ARG A 203 -23.51 -8.11 3.80
CA ARG A 203 -24.27 -7.69 4.99
C ARG A 203 -24.14 -6.18 5.20
N LEU A 204 -22.92 -5.65 5.16
CA LEU A 204 -22.62 -4.23 5.33
C LEU A 204 -23.17 -3.39 4.17
N GLN A 205 -23.12 -3.87 2.94
CA GLN A 205 -23.76 -3.21 1.79
C GLN A 205 -25.25 -3.00 2.03
N ASN A 206 -25.94 -4.03 2.53
CA ASN A 206 -27.36 -3.94 2.85
C ASN A 206 -27.66 -3.00 4.02
N GLU A 207 -26.78 -2.94 5.01
CA GLU A 207 -26.87 -2.05 6.18
C GLU A 207 -26.67 -0.58 5.78
N TYR A 208 -25.58 -0.28 5.07
CA TYR A 208 -25.17 1.09 4.71
C TYR A 208 -25.75 1.60 3.39
N LYS A 209 -26.45 0.74 2.63
CA LYS A 209 -26.97 1.04 1.27
C LYS A 209 -25.90 1.57 0.32
N ARG A 210 -24.66 1.10 0.50
CA ARG A 210 -23.46 1.51 -0.26
C ARG A 210 -22.54 0.31 -0.42
N TYR A 211 -22.04 0.08 -1.63
CA TYR A 211 -21.02 -0.93 -1.87
C TYR A 211 -19.63 -0.34 -1.66
N VAL A 212 -18.80 -0.99 -0.84
CA VAL A 212 -17.39 -0.61 -0.63
C VAL A 212 -16.53 -1.76 -1.12
N PRO A 213 -15.75 -1.60 -2.21
CA PRO A 213 -14.93 -2.67 -2.75
C PRO A 213 -13.84 -3.11 -1.79
N VAL A 214 -13.55 -4.42 -1.80
CA VAL A 214 -12.52 -5.07 -1.01
C VAL A 214 -11.44 -5.61 -1.95
N ALA A 215 -10.20 -5.17 -1.75
CA ALA A 215 -9.04 -5.69 -2.45
C ALA A 215 -8.14 -6.52 -1.53
N VAL A 216 -7.50 -7.57 -2.04
CA VAL A 216 -6.52 -8.35 -1.27
C VAL A 216 -5.11 -7.95 -1.68
N LYS A 217 -4.23 -7.70 -0.70
CA LYS A 217 -2.82 -7.35 -0.93
C LYS A 217 -1.94 -8.57 -0.73
N VAL A 218 -1.30 -9.01 -1.81
CA VAL A 218 -0.55 -10.28 -1.89
C VAL A 218 0.96 -10.06 -1.87
N ALA A 219 1.72 -11.10 -1.51
CA ALA A 219 3.19 -11.04 -1.49
C ALA A 219 3.76 -11.22 -2.91
N PRO A 220 4.92 -10.64 -3.22
CA PRO A 220 5.58 -10.88 -4.51
C PRO A 220 6.35 -12.21 -4.54
N ASP A 221 6.46 -12.88 -3.39
CA ASP A 221 7.22 -14.12 -3.22
C ASP A 221 6.29 -15.32 -3.44
N MET A 222 5.85 -15.48 -4.70
CA MET A 222 5.03 -16.61 -5.16
C MET A 222 5.56 -17.10 -6.50
N ASN A 223 5.44 -18.40 -6.77
CA ASN A 223 5.65 -18.96 -8.10
C ASN A 223 4.40 -18.79 -8.99
N ASP A 224 4.52 -19.07 -10.28
CA ASP A 224 3.43 -18.88 -11.24
C ASP A 224 2.19 -19.75 -10.93
N ASP A 225 2.39 -20.99 -10.45
CA ASP A 225 1.28 -21.89 -10.08
C ASP A 225 0.51 -21.35 -8.86
N GLU A 226 1.23 -20.85 -7.86
CA GLU A 226 0.65 -20.19 -6.69
C GLU A 226 -0.15 -18.95 -7.08
N ILE A 227 0.35 -18.13 -8.01
CA ILE A 227 -0.40 -16.98 -8.55
C ILE A 227 -1.67 -17.44 -9.26
N GLY A 228 -1.62 -18.53 -10.03
CA GLY A 228 -2.79 -19.14 -10.66
C GLY A 228 -3.85 -19.58 -9.65
N LEU A 229 -3.45 -20.28 -8.59
CA LEU A 229 -4.35 -20.73 -7.51
C LEU A 229 -5.00 -19.56 -6.75
N VAL A 230 -4.22 -18.52 -6.45
CA VAL A 230 -4.75 -17.29 -5.84
C VAL A 230 -5.75 -16.64 -6.77
N SER A 231 -5.41 -16.46 -8.06
CA SER A 231 -6.28 -15.85 -9.07
C SER A 231 -7.60 -16.58 -9.23
N ALA A 232 -7.56 -17.92 -9.28
CA ALA A 232 -8.76 -18.75 -9.33
C ALA A 232 -9.67 -18.51 -8.11
N SER A 233 -9.09 -18.40 -6.91
CA SER A 233 -9.85 -18.09 -5.69
C SER A 233 -10.43 -16.67 -5.73
N LEU A 234 -9.69 -15.67 -6.21
CA LEU A 234 -10.21 -14.31 -6.33
C LEU A 234 -11.40 -14.24 -7.30
N LEU A 235 -11.34 -14.98 -8.40
CA LEU A 235 -12.43 -15.10 -9.37
C LEU A 235 -13.64 -15.84 -8.81
N GLU A 236 -13.42 -16.97 -8.11
CA GLU A 236 -14.46 -17.78 -7.48
C GLU A 236 -15.31 -16.98 -6.50
N PHE A 237 -14.67 -16.12 -5.70
CA PHE A 237 -15.34 -15.29 -4.70
C PHE A 237 -15.70 -13.87 -5.19
N GLU A 238 -15.51 -13.59 -6.48
CA GLU A 238 -15.82 -12.29 -7.10
C GLU A 238 -15.22 -11.10 -6.30
N LEU A 239 -13.92 -11.19 -6.01
CA LEU A 239 -13.22 -10.13 -5.30
C LEU A 239 -13.12 -8.86 -6.17
N ASP A 240 -13.13 -7.70 -5.54
CA ASP A 240 -13.20 -6.42 -6.26
C ASP A 240 -11.85 -5.97 -6.82
N GLY A 241 -10.74 -6.44 -6.26
CA GLY A 241 -9.40 -6.05 -6.71
C GLY A 241 -8.27 -6.85 -6.06
N VAL A 242 -7.09 -6.77 -6.66
CA VAL A 242 -5.85 -7.31 -6.08
C VAL A 242 -4.75 -6.24 -6.07
N ILE A 243 -4.01 -6.15 -4.97
CA ILE A 243 -2.85 -5.27 -4.85
C ILE A 243 -1.58 -6.11 -4.96
N ALA A 244 -0.86 -5.95 -6.07
CA ALA A 244 0.31 -6.74 -6.44
C ALA A 244 1.56 -5.85 -6.51
N GLY A 245 2.49 -5.90 -5.54
CA GLY A 245 2.49 -6.75 -4.34
C GLY A 245 3.10 -6.06 -3.11
N ASN A 246 3.37 -6.83 -2.08
CA ASN A 246 4.04 -6.35 -0.88
C ASN A 246 5.58 -6.34 -1.07
N THR A 247 6.30 -6.15 0.03
CA THR A 247 7.76 -6.31 0.10
C THR A 247 8.22 -7.76 -0.12
N THR A 248 9.44 -7.96 -0.62
CA THR A 248 10.02 -9.30 -0.92
C THR A 248 11.01 -9.77 0.15
N LEU A 249 11.10 -11.08 0.35
CA LEU A 249 12.17 -11.70 1.14
C LEU A 249 13.47 -11.92 0.35
N ASP A 250 13.41 -11.77 -0.97
CA ASP A 250 14.57 -11.91 -1.86
C ASP A 250 15.62 -10.83 -1.58
N ARG A 251 16.88 -11.21 -1.75
CA ARG A 251 18.07 -10.37 -1.53
C ARG A 251 19.05 -10.36 -2.69
N THR A 252 18.74 -11.06 -3.78
CA THR A 252 19.62 -11.21 -4.97
C THR A 252 20.09 -9.86 -5.50
N ASN A 253 19.17 -8.89 -5.57
CA ASN A 253 19.43 -7.54 -6.12
C ASN A 253 20.06 -6.56 -5.11
N VAL A 254 20.41 -7.01 -3.90
CA VAL A 254 21.03 -6.17 -2.87
C VAL A 254 22.23 -6.85 -2.20
N VAL A 255 22.76 -7.92 -2.81
CA VAL A 255 23.98 -8.59 -2.36
C VAL A 255 25.12 -7.56 -2.24
N GLY A 256 25.88 -7.63 -1.15
CA GLY A 256 26.96 -6.69 -0.84
C GLY A 256 26.52 -5.41 -0.13
N SER A 257 25.22 -5.13 -0.04
CA SER A 257 24.72 -4.04 0.80
C SER A 257 24.98 -4.33 2.28
N PRO A 258 25.37 -3.35 3.11
CA PRO A 258 25.59 -3.55 4.56
C PRO A 258 24.36 -4.10 5.30
N TYR A 259 23.16 -3.86 4.76
CA TYR A 259 21.89 -4.30 5.34
C TYR A 259 21.29 -5.53 4.63
N ALA A 260 22.00 -6.16 3.70
CA ALA A 260 21.46 -7.29 2.92
C ALA A 260 20.95 -8.43 3.80
N ASN A 261 21.61 -8.67 4.94
CA ASN A 261 21.29 -9.72 5.90
C ASN A 261 20.24 -9.31 6.94
N GLU A 262 19.72 -8.08 6.90
CA GLU A 262 18.68 -7.66 7.82
C GLU A 262 17.37 -8.40 7.54
N ALA A 263 16.75 -8.89 8.62
CA ALA A 263 15.44 -9.52 8.56
C ALA A 263 14.35 -8.50 8.16
N GLY A 264 13.34 -8.99 7.44
CA GLY A 264 12.17 -8.23 7.03
C GLY A 264 11.97 -8.19 5.52
N GLY A 265 11.06 -7.33 5.07
CA GLY A 265 10.75 -7.18 3.65
C GLY A 265 11.58 -6.09 2.96
N LEU A 266 12.12 -6.40 1.79
CA LEU A 266 12.80 -5.48 0.87
C LEU A 266 11.79 -4.79 -0.04
N SER A 267 12.00 -3.49 -0.24
CA SER A 267 11.21 -2.61 -1.10
C SER A 267 12.11 -1.65 -1.88
N GLY A 268 11.54 -0.88 -2.81
CA GLY A 268 12.28 0.07 -3.65
C GLY A 268 12.73 -0.54 -4.97
N ALA A 269 13.66 0.13 -5.65
CA ALA A 269 14.04 -0.21 -7.02
C ALA A 269 14.33 -1.71 -7.28
N PRO A 270 14.98 -2.46 -6.37
CA PRO A 270 15.25 -3.90 -6.55
C PRO A 270 14.01 -4.79 -6.71
N LEU A 271 12.82 -4.30 -6.33
CA LEU A 271 11.55 -5.02 -6.40
C LEU A 271 10.82 -4.83 -7.74
N LEU A 272 11.28 -3.92 -8.61
CA LEU A 272 10.56 -3.51 -9.82
C LEU A 272 10.18 -4.70 -10.70
N ASP A 273 11.18 -5.47 -11.15
CA ASP A 273 11.00 -6.54 -12.11
C ASP A 273 10.14 -7.68 -11.55
N LYS A 274 10.43 -8.11 -10.31
CA LYS A 274 9.64 -9.14 -9.63
C LYS A 274 8.18 -8.70 -9.48
N SER A 275 7.93 -7.45 -9.10
CA SER A 275 6.57 -6.93 -9.00
C SER A 275 5.88 -6.84 -10.37
N ASN A 276 6.58 -6.42 -11.43
CA ASN A 276 6.05 -6.41 -12.80
C ASN A 276 5.68 -7.81 -13.29
N HIS A 277 6.52 -8.81 -13.00
CA HIS A 277 6.24 -10.22 -13.30
C HIS A 277 4.94 -10.69 -12.63
N VAL A 278 4.82 -10.47 -11.32
CA VAL A 278 3.63 -10.86 -10.55
C VAL A 278 2.37 -10.18 -11.09
N ILE A 279 2.43 -8.88 -11.44
CA ILE A 279 1.31 -8.17 -12.07
C ILE A 279 0.95 -8.78 -13.42
N GLY A 280 1.94 -9.06 -14.28
CA GLY A 280 1.73 -9.71 -15.57
C GLY A 280 1.06 -11.08 -15.45
N ARG A 281 1.49 -11.88 -14.47
CA ARG A 281 0.86 -13.16 -14.17
C ARG A 281 -0.59 -12.99 -13.72
N PHE A 282 -0.85 -12.15 -12.72
CA PHE A 282 -2.23 -11.87 -12.30
C PHE A 282 -3.10 -11.34 -13.45
N SER A 283 -2.57 -10.46 -14.29
CA SER A 283 -3.29 -9.92 -15.44
C SER A 283 -3.74 -11.02 -16.40
N SER A 284 -2.82 -11.95 -16.71
CA SER A 284 -3.11 -13.11 -17.55
C SER A 284 -4.17 -14.04 -16.93
N GLU A 285 -4.04 -14.38 -15.64
CA GLU A 285 -4.95 -15.31 -14.96
C GLU A 285 -6.34 -14.71 -14.71
N LEU A 286 -6.42 -13.41 -14.40
CA LEU A 286 -7.67 -12.72 -14.08
C LEU A 286 -8.46 -12.28 -15.32
N GLY A 287 -7.81 -12.18 -16.48
CA GLY A 287 -8.45 -11.88 -17.77
C GLY A 287 -9.24 -10.56 -17.76
N GLY A 288 -8.76 -9.56 -17.01
CA GLY A 288 -9.40 -8.24 -16.89
C GLY A 288 -10.68 -8.18 -16.05
N LYS A 289 -11.12 -9.30 -15.44
CA LYS A 289 -12.33 -9.33 -14.60
C LYS A 289 -12.15 -8.66 -13.25
N ILE A 290 -10.95 -8.74 -12.69
CA ILE A 290 -10.58 -8.15 -11.40
C ILE A 290 -9.43 -7.16 -11.66
N PRO A 291 -9.60 -5.86 -11.35
CA PRO A 291 -8.56 -4.86 -11.56
C PRO A 291 -7.37 -5.07 -10.61
N ILE A 292 -6.18 -4.69 -11.09
CA ILE A 292 -4.92 -4.83 -10.35
C ILE A 292 -4.41 -3.45 -9.96
N ILE A 293 -4.07 -3.27 -8.68
CA ILE A 293 -3.30 -2.12 -8.20
C ILE A 293 -1.83 -2.55 -8.11
N GLY A 294 -1.01 -2.03 -9.03
CA GLY A 294 0.40 -2.37 -9.15
C GLY A 294 1.29 -1.57 -8.19
N VAL A 295 2.15 -2.24 -7.43
CA VAL A 295 3.02 -1.58 -6.45
C VAL A 295 4.32 -2.35 -6.24
N GLY A 296 5.43 -1.62 -6.24
CA GLY A 296 6.78 -2.15 -6.03
C GLY A 296 7.79 -1.60 -7.05
N GLY A 297 8.83 -0.92 -6.56
CA GLY A 297 9.97 -0.49 -7.39
C GLY A 297 9.78 0.76 -8.25
N ILE A 298 8.64 1.47 -8.14
CA ILE A 298 8.41 2.71 -8.89
C ILE A 298 9.31 3.83 -8.34
N THR A 299 10.29 4.27 -9.14
CA THR A 299 11.27 5.33 -8.79
C THR A 299 11.44 6.37 -9.90
N GLU A 300 10.69 6.24 -10.99
CA GLU A 300 10.56 7.19 -12.09
C GLU A 300 9.27 6.91 -12.87
N GLY A 301 8.86 7.85 -13.74
CA GLY A 301 7.58 7.76 -14.46
C GLY A 301 7.44 6.53 -15.35
N GLU A 302 8.52 6.13 -16.04
CA GLU A 302 8.51 4.94 -16.91
C GLU A 302 8.19 3.65 -16.12
N HIS A 303 8.62 3.54 -14.86
CA HIS A 303 8.29 2.39 -14.03
C HIS A 303 6.78 2.28 -13.77
N ALA A 304 6.07 3.42 -13.70
CA ALA A 304 4.62 3.42 -13.56
C ALA A 304 3.96 2.96 -14.87
N VAL A 305 4.47 3.39 -16.03
CA VAL A 305 4.00 2.91 -17.34
C VAL A 305 4.23 1.41 -17.50
N GLN A 306 5.39 0.89 -17.09
CA GLN A 306 5.67 -0.55 -17.11
C GLN A 306 4.64 -1.36 -16.30
N LYS A 307 4.22 -0.86 -15.13
CA LYS A 307 3.18 -1.49 -14.31
C LYS A 307 1.84 -1.54 -15.04
N ILE A 308 1.44 -0.43 -15.67
CA ILE A 308 0.20 -0.36 -16.46
C ILE A 308 0.27 -1.33 -17.65
N LYS A 309 1.39 -1.36 -18.39
CA LYS A 309 1.61 -2.30 -19.50
C LYS A 309 1.63 -3.76 -19.06
N ALA A 310 2.06 -4.06 -17.83
CA ALA A 310 1.97 -5.39 -17.24
C ALA A 310 0.52 -5.77 -16.87
N GLY A 311 -0.43 -4.83 -16.86
CA GLY A 311 -1.85 -5.09 -16.62
C GLY A 311 -2.42 -4.43 -15.36
N ALA A 312 -1.66 -3.60 -14.66
CA ALA A 312 -2.22 -2.80 -13.57
C ALA A 312 -3.17 -1.72 -14.10
N SER A 313 -4.28 -1.51 -13.39
CA SER A 313 -5.23 -0.43 -13.67
C SER A 313 -4.91 0.85 -12.90
N LEU A 314 -4.29 0.71 -11.72
CA LEU A 314 -3.80 1.77 -10.84
C LEU A 314 -2.40 1.42 -10.35
N VAL A 315 -1.63 2.41 -9.89
CA VAL A 315 -0.31 2.17 -9.28
C VAL A 315 -0.19 2.82 -7.90
N GLN A 316 0.62 2.25 -7.01
CA GLN A 316 0.98 2.88 -5.74
C GLN A 316 2.49 3.08 -5.56
N ILE A 317 2.85 4.14 -4.86
CA ILE A 317 4.24 4.53 -4.58
C ILE A 317 4.49 4.52 -3.07
N TYR A 318 5.69 4.05 -2.65
CA TYR A 318 6.22 4.23 -1.29
C TYR A 318 7.68 4.61 -1.35
N SER A 319 8.57 3.63 -1.56
CA SER A 319 10.02 3.85 -1.42
C SER A 319 10.52 4.90 -2.42
N GLY A 320 9.96 4.91 -3.64
CA GLY A 320 10.23 5.95 -4.63
C GLY A 320 10.00 7.36 -4.10
N LEU A 321 8.92 7.60 -3.33
CA LEU A 321 8.64 8.90 -2.73
C LEU A 321 9.76 9.34 -1.78
N ILE A 322 10.33 8.43 -1.00
CA ILE A 322 11.43 8.72 -0.06
C ILE A 322 12.74 9.07 -0.78
N TYR A 323 12.97 8.49 -1.96
CA TYR A 323 14.20 8.74 -2.73
C TYR A 323 14.07 9.89 -3.72
N LYS A 324 12.88 10.13 -4.27
CA LYS A 324 12.66 11.02 -5.42
C LYS A 324 11.77 12.23 -5.09
N GLY A 325 11.04 12.16 -3.98
CA GLY A 325 10.22 13.25 -3.47
C GLY A 325 8.92 13.46 -4.25
N PRO A 326 8.19 14.54 -3.93
CA PRO A 326 6.86 14.80 -4.51
C PRO A 326 6.85 14.85 -6.03
N LYS A 327 7.94 15.29 -6.67
CA LYS A 327 8.07 15.33 -8.14
C LYS A 327 7.74 13.98 -8.79
N LEU A 328 8.09 12.87 -8.14
CA LEU A 328 7.83 11.53 -8.68
C LEU A 328 6.35 11.27 -8.95
N VAL A 329 5.44 11.84 -8.14
CA VAL A 329 3.99 11.67 -8.33
C VAL A 329 3.58 12.26 -9.68
N ARG A 330 4.00 13.49 -9.97
CA ARG A 330 3.76 14.13 -11.27
C ARG A 330 4.41 13.37 -12.42
N ASP A 331 5.68 12.99 -12.27
CA ASP A 331 6.41 12.27 -13.31
C ASP A 331 5.69 10.95 -13.67
N CYS A 332 5.10 10.25 -12.69
CA CYS A 332 4.30 9.06 -12.94
C CYS A 332 2.95 9.36 -13.61
N VAL A 333 2.23 10.40 -13.16
CA VAL A 333 0.95 10.78 -13.76
C VAL A 333 1.15 11.19 -15.22
N GLU A 334 2.12 12.06 -15.50
CA GLU A 334 2.41 12.50 -16.87
C GLU A 334 2.87 11.34 -17.76
N ALA A 335 3.75 10.47 -17.26
CA ALA A 335 4.20 9.30 -18.02
C ALA A 335 3.05 8.36 -18.36
N ILE A 336 2.11 8.10 -17.44
CA ILE A 336 0.93 7.28 -17.74
C ILE A 336 0.02 7.97 -18.77
N ARG A 337 -0.22 9.27 -18.65
CA ARG A 337 -1.10 10.03 -19.56
C ARG A 337 -0.61 10.05 -21.01
N PHE A 338 0.70 10.03 -21.23
CA PHE A 338 1.30 10.13 -22.56
C PHE A 338 1.91 8.81 -23.07
N GLY A 339 2.10 7.82 -22.20
CA GLY A 339 2.80 6.57 -22.49
C GLY A 339 1.91 5.32 -22.52
N VAL A 340 0.61 5.47 -22.28
CA VAL A 340 -0.43 4.42 -22.33
C VAL A 340 -1.53 4.84 -23.29
#